data_AF-A0A3C0TM53-F1
#
_entry.id   AF-A0A3C0TM53-F1
#
_cell.length_a   1.000
_cell.length_b   1.000
_cell.length_c   1.000
_cell.angle_alpha   90.00
_cell.angle_beta   90.00
_cell.angle_gamma   90.00
#
_symmetry.space_group_name_H-M   'P 1'
#
loop_
_entity.id
_entity.type
_entity.pdbx_description
1 polymer ?
#
loop_
_entity_poly.entity_id
_entity_poly.type
_entity_poly.pdbx_seq_one_letter_code
_entity_poly.pdbx_strand_id
1 'polypeptide(L)' 'MNISIVIPVYGRTAWTGKCVEKMQEQGYRKCEIIIVDDGNC' A
#
# COMPACT_ATOMS: atom_id res chain seq x y z
N MET A 1 -12.11 -15.01 4.31
CA MET A 1 -10.75 -14.68 3.81
C MET A 1 -10.37 -13.31 4.32
N ASN A 2 -9.18 -13.20 4.91
CA ASN A 2 -8.46 -11.94 5.08
C ASN A 2 -7.37 -11.92 3.99
N ILE A 3 -7.17 -10.77 3.36
CA ILE A 3 -6.13 -10.57 2.35
C ILE A 3 -5.12 -9.59 2.93
N SER A 4 -3.84 -9.96 2.89
CA SER A 4 -2.73 -9.08 3.29
C SER A 4 -2.03 -8.57 2.05
N ILE A 5 -1.92 -7.24 1.94
CA ILE A 5 -1.31 -6.56 0.80
C ILE A 5 -0.02 -5.92 1.28
N VAL A 6 1.12 -6.40 0.77
CA VAL A 6 2.44 -5.88 1.11
C VAL A 6 2.95 -4.99 -0.02
N ILE A 7 3.25 -3.73 0.29
CA ILE A 7 3.72 -2.72 -0.67
C ILE A 7 5.13 -2.28 -0.27
N PRO A 8 6.18 -2.79 -0.94
CA PRO A 8 7.53 -2.28 -0.75
C PRO A 8 7.69 -0.92 -1.44
N VAL A 9 8.28 0.04 -0.76
CA VAL A 9 8.48 1.41 -1.24
C VAL A 9 9.97 1.71 -1.33
N TYR A 10 10.38 2.15 -2.53
CA TYR A 10 11.75 2.54 -2.84
C TYR A 10 11.78 4.01 -3.27
N GLY A 11 12.11 4.93 -2.35
CA GLY A 11 12.39 6.36 -2.64
C GLY A 11 11.26 7.17 -3.30
N ARG A 12 10.04 6.62 -3.38
CA ARG A 12 8.92 7.20 -4.16
C ARG A 12 7.61 7.23 -3.37
N THR A 13 7.65 7.85 -2.20
CA THR A 13 6.52 7.99 -1.25
C THR A 13 5.26 8.61 -1.87
N ALA A 14 5.41 9.54 -2.83
CA ALA A 14 4.27 10.18 -3.51
C ALA A 14 3.42 9.21 -4.34
N TRP A 15 4.02 8.14 -4.89
CA TRP A 15 3.29 7.12 -5.66
C TRP A 15 2.58 6.12 -4.76
N THR A 16 3.15 5.85 -3.59
CA THR A 16 2.54 5.01 -2.56
C THR A 16 1.20 5.58 -2.09
N GLY A 17 1.12 6.90 -1.87
CA GLY A 17 -0.13 7.55 -1.47
C GLY A 17 -1.27 7.31 -2.47
N LYS A 18 -1.02 7.52 -3.77
CA LYS A 18 -1.99 7.26 -4.84
C LYS A 18 -2.40 5.78 -4.91
N CYS A 19 -1.46 4.87 -4.67
CA CYS A 19 -1.75 3.43 -4.65
C CYS A 19 -2.73 3.08 -3.51
N VAL A 20 -2.50 3.63 -2.32
CA VAL A 20 -3.37 3.42 -1.16
C VAL A 20 -4.75 4.02 -1.39
N GLU A 21 -4.85 5.25 -1.92
CA GLU A 21 -6.12 5.88 -2.29
C GLU A 21 -6.93 5.00 -3.24
N LYS A 22 -6.28 4.44 -4.28
CA LYS A 22 -6.94 3.52 -5.21
C LYS A 22 -7.35 2.20 -4.60
N MET A 23 -6.62 1.70 -3.61
CA MET A 23 -7.02 0.49 -2.86
C MET A 23 -8.26 0.76 -2.00
N GLN A 24 -8.39 1.94 -1.41
CA GLN A 24 -9.57 2.32 -0.62
C GLN A 24 -10.84 2.48 -1.47
N GLU A 25 -10.69 2.85 -2.76
CA GLU A 25 -11.78 2.92 -3.73
C GLU A 25 -12.30 1.53 -4.19
N GLN A 26 -11.57 0.44 -3.93
CA GLN A 26 -11.99 -0.89 -4.38
C GLN A 26 -13.16 -1.46 -3.57
N GLY A 27 -13.97 -2.31 -4.20
CA GLY A 27 -15.14 -2.93 -3.57
C GLY A 27 -14.81 -3.92 -2.45
N TYR A 28 -13.58 -4.44 -2.40
CA TYR A 28 -13.13 -5.37 -1.37
C TYR A 28 -12.42 -4.63 -0.23
N ARG A 29 -13.04 -4.59 0.96
CA ARG A 29 -12.51 -3.81 2.11
C ARG A 29 -11.93 -4.65 3.24
N LYS A 30 -11.99 -5.98 3.15
CA LYS A 30 -11.50 -6.87 4.21
C LYS A 30 -10.03 -7.23 3.98
N CYS A 31 -9.18 -6.22 3.86
CA CYS A 31 -7.75 -6.37 3.69
C CYS A 31 -6.96 -5.51 4.68
N GLU A 32 -5.73 -5.93 4.96
CA GLU A 32 -4.72 -5.13 5.63
C GLU A 32 -3.68 -4.67 4.61
N ILE A 33 -3.19 -3.44 4.75
CA ILE A 33 -2.15 -2.88 3.89
C ILE A 33 -0.91 -2.65 4.75
N ILE A 34 0.19 -3.29 4.37
CA ILE A 34 1.49 -3.20 5.04
C ILE A 34 2.45 -2.51 4.09
N ILE A 35 2.87 -1.29 4.46
CA ILE A 35 3.85 -0.51 3.69
C ILE A 35 5.23 -0.76 4.28
N VAL A 36 6.18 -1.21 3.45
CA VAL A 36 7.57 -1.47 3.86
C VAL A 36 8.46 -0.49 3.12
N ASP A 37 8.94 0.52 3.83
CA ASP A 37 9.97 1.44 3.34
C ASP A 37 11.35 0.78 3.51
N ASP A 38 12.14 0.74 2.44
CA ASP A 38 13.47 0.14 2.45
C ASP A 38 14.57 1.06 3.02
N GLY A 39 14.21 2.27 3.46
CA GLY A 39 15.14 3.22 4.08
C GLY A 39 15.90 4.07 3.07
N ASN A 40 15.34 4.31 1.89
CA ASN A 40 15.92 5.26 0.93
C ASN A 40 16.06 6.66 1.54
N CYS A 41 17.30 7.14 1.65
CA CYS A 41 17.68 8.49 2.07
C CYS A 41 17.60 9.50 0.92
#